data_AF-A0A2D7KP51-F1
#
_entry.id   AF-A0A2D7KP51-F1
#
_cell.length_a   1.000
_cell.length_b   1.000
_cell.length_c   1.000
_cell.angle_alpha   90.00
_cell.angle_beta   90.00
_cell.angle_gamma   90.00
#
_symmetry.space_group_name_H-M   'P 1'
#
loop_
_entity.id
_entity.type
_entity.pdbx_description
1 polymer ?
#
loop_
_entity_poly.entity_id
_entity_poly.type
_entity_poly.pdbx_seq_one_letter_code
_entity_poly.pdbx_strand_id
1 'polypeptide(L)'
;MIKNEISYAQLLETNNLIQQNSDETYWLCATRTVQESKIFPVSAYILFSYLNCFYRYPELLKKIEANMSAEEVGDRARSTGVKILAWTIPCFYLLGREMLINWGVIKPTDAVEDVVYVMDFWKRFQLSWHRNNGGLTNRQNGHRAQIFPEQKLQVFHADAFECVPGDELHNAAQEFMATIAQYGFLVSCESRLTIHNHGPYKISENREMLVRDFRELAEYDFPWLDGVAKDLLYNNLTVAMIVEDTHITLLDDWGSFEAEPELKSEHIRAVGLWTADNLTDGHQPIGMDSPEQLTQTFAELTAQIKIATTKLWEQMAGWSRDQQMDAGALNYFAVPKELAHIAGCYESRDWMMMDDRAERFRPLLNDEYGNLFLGELVGMITQPSQQAHSYTMAQHTDKATKGLSFIPYSILQDEPYTSGVGPITGGVTNLEPKQDRYRTSEGVMSEAELNERCKKFTMTACTEEFRLLCSDWVKYHFHEDKADDLFAIEQRHSRLLRGKGASLSRDDIETLRNKSK
;
A
#
# COMPACT_ATOMS: atom_id res chain seq x y z
N MET A 1 2.05 3.87 -37.50
CA MET A 1 1.61 3.43 -36.16
C MET A 1 0.15 3.06 -36.28
N ILE A 2 -0.21 1.83 -35.96
CA ILE A 2 -1.61 1.42 -35.88
C ILE A 2 -2.15 2.13 -34.62
N LYS A 3 -3.13 3.03 -34.78
CA LYS A 3 -3.90 3.54 -33.64
C LYS A 3 -4.46 2.29 -32.95
N ASN A 4 -4.12 2.04 -31.69
CA ASN A 4 -4.89 1.08 -30.91
C ASN A 4 -6.26 1.72 -30.69
N GLU A 5 -7.21 1.41 -31.58
CA GLU A 5 -8.57 1.92 -31.45
C GLU A 5 -9.18 1.35 -30.17
N ILE A 6 -9.55 2.25 -29.25
CA ILE A 6 -10.24 1.90 -28.02
C ILE A 6 -11.58 1.27 -28.41
N SER A 7 -11.82 0.03 -28.01
CA SER A 7 -13.08 -0.64 -28.28
C SER A 7 -14.20 -0.15 -27.35
N TYR A 8 -15.45 -0.35 -27.78
CA TYR A 8 -16.61 -0.05 -26.93
C TYR A 8 -16.56 -0.81 -25.59
N ALA A 9 -16.12 -2.07 -25.59
CA ALA A 9 -16.00 -2.88 -24.38
C ALA A 9 -14.94 -2.32 -23.42
N GLN A 10 -13.77 -1.90 -23.94
CA GLN A 10 -12.72 -1.28 -23.11
C GLN A 10 -13.18 0.04 -22.52
N LEU A 11 -13.90 0.86 -23.30
CA LEU A 11 -14.43 2.13 -22.81
C LEU A 11 -15.49 1.93 -21.72
N LEU A 12 -16.39 0.96 -21.90
CA LEU A 12 -17.36 0.56 -20.86
C LEU A 12 -16.66 0.12 -19.58
N GLU A 13 -15.65 -0.74 -19.70
CA GLU A 13 -14.88 -1.23 -18.55
C GLU A 13 -14.14 -0.08 -17.85
N THR A 14 -13.44 0.77 -18.59
CA THR A 14 -12.69 1.90 -18.01
C THR A 14 -13.61 2.86 -17.27
N ASN A 15 -14.75 3.24 -17.86
CA ASN A 15 -15.72 4.10 -17.19
C ASN A 15 -16.35 3.42 -15.96
N ASN A 16 -16.54 2.10 -15.98
CA ASN A 16 -16.99 1.35 -14.80
C ASN A 16 -15.94 1.41 -13.69
N LEU A 17 -14.65 1.20 -13.99
CA LEU A 17 -13.58 1.28 -13.00
C LEU A 17 -13.44 2.71 -12.43
N ILE A 18 -13.60 3.75 -13.25
CA ILE A 18 -13.64 5.15 -12.79
C ILE A 18 -14.81 5.36 -11.81
N GLN A 19 -16.00 4.86 -12.13
CA GLN A 19 -17.16 4.98 -11.24
C GLN A 19 -16.92 4.28 -9.89
N GLN A 20 -16.44 3.03 -9.92
CA GLN A 20 -16.15 2.28 -8.69
C GLN A 20 -15.12 3.02 -7.82
N ASN A 21 -14.07 3.56 -8.42
CA ASN A 21 -13.06 4.33 -7.69
C ASN A 21 -13.61 5.68 -7.18
N SER A 22 -14.49 6.34 -7.93
CA SER A 22 -15.16 7.57 -7.48
C SER A 22 -16.03 7.34 -6.25
N ASP A 23 -16.84 6.28 -6.24
CA ASP A 23 -17.71 5.96 -5.11
C ASP A 23 -16.90 5.61 -3.86
N GLU A 24 -15.84 4.81 -4.03
CA GLU A 24 -14.95 4.45 -2.93
C GLU A 24 -14.19 5.65 -2.38
N THR A 25 -13.67 6.52 -3.24
CA THR A 25 -12.97 7.74 -2.83
C THR A 25 -13.87 8.64 -2.00
N TYR A 26 -15.12 8.85 -2.42
CA TYR A 26 -16.06 9.65 -1.64
C TYR A 26 -16.33 9.03 -0.28
N TRP A 27 -16.62 7.73 -0.23
CA TRP A 27 -16.94 7.03 1.01
C TRP A 27 -15.77 7.13 2.02
N LEU A 28 -14.54 6.90 1.57
CA LEU A 28 -13.34 7.02 2.40
C LEU A 28 -13.15 8.45 2.92
N CYS A 29 -13.32 9.46 2.07
CA CYS A 29 -13.20 10.86 2.47
C CYS A 29 -14.33 11.34 3.41
N ALA A 30 -15.56 10.86 3.23
CA ALA A 30 -16.72 11.30 4.00
C ALA A 30 -16.83 10.64 5.39
N THR A 31 -16.31 9.42 5.54
CA THR A 31 -16.36 8.65 6.80
C THR A 31 -15.14 8.88 7.70
N ARG A 32 -14.21 9.74 7.29
CA ARG A 32 -12.94 9.97 7.97
C ARG A 32 -12.72 11.46 8.24
N THR A 33 -12.11 11.77 9.36
CA THR A 33 -11.81 13.15 9.75
C THR A 33 -10.61 13.67 8.97
N VAL A 34 -10.77 14.77 8.25
CA VAL A 34 -9.66 15.52 7.66
C VAL A 34 -8.80 16.11 8.78
N GLN A 35 -7.50 15.83 8.75
CA GLN A 35 -6.55 16.40 9.69
C GLN A 35 -5.84 17.60 9.05
N GLU A 36 -5.92 18.75 9.70
CA GLU A 36 -5.04 19.87 9.40
C GLU A 36 -3.76 19.74 10.20
N SER A 37 -2.63 19.97 9.54
CA SER A 37 -1.34 20.07 10.18
C SER A 37 -0.94 21.52 10.44
N LYS A 38 -0.12 21.72 11.48
CA LYS A 38 0.60 22.97 11.73
C LYS A 38 2.05 22.96 11.23
N ILE A 39 2.55 21.80 10.80
CA ILE A 39 3.92 21.59 10.33
C ILE A 39 3.94 21.49 8.80
N PHE A 40 3.08 20.66 8.21
CA PHE A 40 3.05 20.41 6.78
C PHE A 40 1.83 21.05 6.12
N PRO A 41 1.94 21.55 4.87
CA PRO A 41 0.81 22.06 4.11
C PRO A 41 0.01 20.89 3.49
N VAL A 42 -0.65 20.09 4.33
CA VAL A 42 -1.24 18.78 3.99
C VAL A 42 -2.10 18.81 2.73
N SER A 43 -3.14 19.64 2.70
CA SER A 43 -4.05 19.69 1.55
C SER A 43 -3.33 20.10 0.27
N ALA A 44 -2.39 21.05 0.37
CA ALA A 44 -1.62 21.53 -0.78
C ALA A 44 -0.69 20.45 -1.33
N TYR A 45 0.04 19.74 -0.47
CA TYR A 45 0.93 18.67 -0.94
C TYR A 45 0.14 17.48 -1.51
N ILE A 46 -1.05 17.18 -0.98
CA ILE A 46 -1.92 16.11 -1.52
C ILE A 46 -2.32 16.47 -2.94
N LEU A 47 -2.84 17.68 -3.17
CA LEU A 47 -3.19 18.17 -4.50
C LEU A 47 -1.98 18.18 -5.44
N PHE A 48 -0.81 18.54 -4.93
CA PHE A 48 0.42 18.54 -5.72
C PHE A 48 0.83 17.13 -6.15
N SER A 49 0.66 16.14 -5.26
CA SER A 49 0.91 14.74 -5.56
C SER A 49 0.00 14.24 -6.69
N TYR A 50 -1.28 14.63 -6.70
CA TYR A 50 -2.25 14.21 -7.72
C TYR A 50 -1.84 14.70 -9.11
N LEU A 51 -1.39 15.95 -9.22
CA LEU A 51 -0.85 16.49 -10.47
C LEU A 51 0.36 15.67 -10.95
N ASN A 52 1.28 15.32 -10.04
CA ASN A 52 2.45 14.52 -10.37
C ASN A 52 2.06 13.10 -10.84
N CYS A 53 1.06 12.49 -10.19
CA CYS A 53 0.52 11.19 -10.58
C CYS A 53 -0.02 11.24 -12.02
N PHE A 54 -0.85 12.23 -12.35
CA PHE A 54 -1.42 12.38 -13.69
C PHE A 54 -0.35 12.47 -14.78
N TYR A 55 0.72 13.22 -14.53
CA TYR A 55 1.77 13.44 -15.50
C TYR A 55 2.79 12.29 -15.62
N ARG A 56 3.05 11.54 -14.55
CA ARG A 56 4.15 10.54 -14.53
C ARG A 56 3.69 9.08 -14.50
N TYR A 57 2.55 8.74 -13.89
CA TYR A 57 2.14 7.34 -13.73
C TYR A 57 2.06 6.56 -15.04
N PRO A 58 1.51 7.08 -16.16
CA PRO A 58 1.42 6.28 -17.37
C PRO A 58 2.77 5.73 -17.83
N GLU A 59 3.82 6.57 -17.85
CA GLU A 59 5.17 6.15 -18.27
C GLU A 59 5.85 5.27 -17.21
N LEU A 60 5.68 5.56 -15.92
CA LEU A 60 6.27 4.75 -14.85
C LEU A 60 5.66 3.34 -14.78
N LEU A 61 4.35 3.23 -14.95
CA LEU A 61 3.66 1.94 -15.00
C LEU A 61 4.02 1.17 -16.27
N LYS A 62 4.20 1.83 -17.43
CA LYS A 62 4.75 1.18 -18.65
C LYS A 62 6.17 0.69 -18.44
N LYS A 63 7.00 1.45 -17.72
CA LYS A 63 8.37 1.04 -17.37
C LYS A 63 8.38 -0.23 -16.51
N ILE A 64 7.50 -0.30 -15.51
CA ILE A 64 7.29 -1.50 -14.68
C ILE A 64 6.86 -2.66 -15.57
N GLU A 65 5.78 -2.49 -16.35
CA GLU A 65 5.22 -3.55 -17.19
C GLU A 65 6.18 -4.08 -18.25
N ALA A 66 7.07 -3.22 -18.77
CA ALA A 66 8.13 -3.62 -19.70
C ALA A 66 9.19 -4.55 -19.06
N ASN A 67 9.30 -4.58 -17.73
CA ASN A 67 10.18 -5.48 -17.00
C ASN A 67 9.42 -6.66 -16.38
N MET A 68 8.18 -6.46 -15.95
CA MET A 68 7.35 -7.48 -15.31
C MET A 68 5.87 -7.15 -15.44
N SER A 69 5.05 -8.11 -15.90
CA SER A 69 3.61 -7.91 -16.06
C SER A 69 2.93 -7.49 -14.75
N ALA A 70 1.84 -6.71 -14.82
CA ALA A 70 1.09 -6.27 -13.65
C ALA A 70 0.63 -7.45 -12.76
N GLU A 71 0.27 -8.57 -13.39
CA GLU A 71 -0.15 -9.79 -12.71
C GLU A 71 0.99 -10.44 -11.92
N GLU A 72 2.17 -10.55 -12.52
CA GLU A 72 3.32 -11.11 -11.82
C GLU A 72 3.80 -10.21 -10.68
N VAL A 73 3.76 -8.90 -10.89
CA VAL A 73 4.04 -7.92 -9.83
C VAL A 73 3.05 -8.09 -8.67
N GLY A 74 1.75 -8.25 -8.95
CA GLY A 74 0.74 -8.43 -7.91
C GLY A 74 0.83 -9.78 -7.19
N ASP A 75 1.17 -10.86 -7.90
CA ASP A 75 1.46 -12.17 -7.28
C ASP A 75 2.63 -12.08 -6.29
N ARG A 76 3.68 -11.34 -6.64
CA ARG A 76 4.84 -11.11 -5.76
C ARG A 76 4.50 -10.18 -4.59
N ALA A 77 3.79 -9.09 -4.85
CA ALA A 77 3.32 -8.14 -3.84
C ALA A 77 2.47 -8.81 -2.75
N ARG A 78 1.63 -9.78 -3.12
CA ARG A 78 0.82 -10.58 -2.17
C ARG A 78 1.68 -11.42 -1.22
N SER A 79 2.84 -11.88 -1.69
CA SER A 79 3.73 -12.73 -0.90
C SER A 79 4.56 -11.95 0.12
N THR A 80 5.04 -10.75 -0.22
CA THR A 80 5.86 -9.92 0.68
C THR A 80 5.05 -8.95 1.55
N GLY A 81 3.77 -8.73 1.22
CA GLY A 81 3.05 -7.54 1.68
C GLY A 81 3.52 -6.29 0.92
N VAL A 82 2.60 -5.36 0.71
CA VAL A 82 2.82 -4.05 0.07
C VAL A 82 1.91 -3.00 0.72
N LYS A 83 2.25 -1.73 0.50
CA LYS A 83 1.44 -0.60 0.95
C LYS A 83 0.06 -0.56 0.30
N ILE A 84 -0.71 0.44 0.69
CA ILE A 84 -2.03 0.76 0.17
C ILE A 84 -1.98 1.03 -1.35
N LEU A 85 -2.17 0.01 -2.18
CA LEU A 85 -2.16 0.13 -3.64
C LEU A 85 -3.55 -0.03 -4.28
N ALA A 86 -4.50 -0.65 -3.55
CA ALA A 86 -5.89 -0.88 -3.98
C ALA A 86 -6.57 0.40 -4.48
N TRP A 87 -6.55 1.44 -3.67
CA TRP A 87 -7.25 2.68 -3.97
C TRP A 87 -6.35 3.78 -4.57
N THR A 88 -5.08 3.86 -4.15
CA THR A 88 -4.20 5.02 -4.42
C THR A 88 -3.84 5.21 -5.88
N ILE A 89 -3.45 4.14 -6.61
CA ILE A 89 -3.03 4.23 -8.03
C ILE A 89 -4.10 4.94 -8.89
N PRO A 90 -5.34 4.42 -8.98
CA PRO A 90 -6.38 5.04 -9.79
C PRO A 90 -6.83 6.36 -9.18
N CYS A 91 -7.00 6.45 -7.86
CA CYS A 91 -7.55 7.65 -7.22
C CYS A 91 -6.64 8.85 -7.43
N PHE A 92 -5.35 8.75 -7.12
CA PHE A 92 -4.43 9.90 -7.21
C PHE A 92 -4.24 10.34 -8.66
N TYR A 93 -4.18 9.39 -9.59
CA TYR A 93 -4.12 9.67 -11.03
C TYR A 93 -5.39 10.37 -11.53
N LEU A 94 -6.57 9.83 -11.20
CA LEU A 94 -7.85 10.37 -11.66
C LEU A 94 -8.20 11.70 -10.99
N LEU A 95 -7.84 11.91 -9.72
CA LEU A 95 -7.99 13.20 -9.07
C LEU A 95 -7.07 14.25 -9.70
N GLY A 96 -5.83 13.90 -10.07
CA GLY A 96 -4.95 14.80 -10.81
C GLY A 96 -5.54 15.24 -12.14
N ARG A 97 -6.16 14.29 -12.86
CA ARG A 97 -6.95 14.57 -14.07
C ARG A 97 -8.13 15.49 -13.76
N GLU A 98 -8.90 15.19 -12.71
CA GLU A 98 -10.10 15.95 -12.34
C GLU A 98 -9.76 17.39 -11.95
N MET A 99 -8.64 17.62 -11.27
CA MET A 99 -8.14 18.95 -10.96
C MET A 99 -7.91 19.77 -12.24
N LEU A 100 -7.19 19.19 -13.20
CA LEU A 100 -6.86 19.87 -14.47
C LEU A 100 -8.11 20.12 -15.33
N ILE A 101 -9.11 19.23 -15.29
CA ILE A 101 -10.42 19.45 -15.92
C ILE A 101 -11.12 20.65 -15.28
N ASN A 102 -11.16 20.72 -13.94
CA ASN A 102 -11.81 21.81 -13.22
C ASN A 102 -11.10 23.17 -13.38
N TRP A 103 -9.78 23.15 -13.59
CA TRP A 103 -9.02 24.35 -13.97
C TRP A 103 -9.17 24.74 -15.45
N GLY A 104 -9.87 23.93 -16.25
CA GLY A 104 -10.04 24.16 -17.69
C GLY A 104 -8.76 23.99 -18.50
N VAL A 105 -7.76 23.29 -17.95
CA VAL A 105 -6.47 23.03 -18.61
C VAL A 105 -6.61 21.88 -19.61
N ILE A 106 -7.38 20.86 -19.26
CA ILE A 106 -7.67 19.69 -20.09
C ILE A 106 -9.17 19.40 -20.14
N LYS A 107 -9.57 18.51 -21.04
CA LYS A 107 -10.93 18.00 -21.19
C LYS A 107 -10.99 16.51 -20.85
N PRO A 108 -12.19 15.95 -20.66
CA PRO A 108 -12.35 14.50 -20.49
C PRO A 108 -11.83 13.65 -21.66
N THR A 109 -11.70 14.24 -22.85
CA THR A 109 -11.13 13.63 -24.06
C THR A 109 -9.60 13.76 -24.16
N ASP A 110 -8.93 14.23 -23.11
CA ASP A 110 -7.46 14.28 -23.08
C ASP A 110 -6.84 13.08 -22.36
N ALA A 111 -5.68 12.64 -22.85
CA ALA A 111 -4.90 11.51 -22.36
C ALA A 111 -5.68 10.18 -22.28
N VAL A 112 -6.60 9.94 -23.23
CA VAL A 112 -7.55 8.82 -23.16
C VAL A 112 -6.85 7.46 -23.12
N GLU A 113 -5.84 7.24 -23.96
CA GLU A 113 -5.12 5.96 -24.02
C GLU A 113 -4.31 5.73 -22.73
N ASP A 114 -3.75 6.78 -22.14
CA ASP A 114 -3.09 6.70 -20.82
C ASP A 114 -4.10 6.38 -19.71
N VAL A 115 -5.30 6.98 -19.71
CA VAL A 115 -6.34 6.65 -18.71
C VAL A 115 -6.76 5.19 -18.84
N VAL A 116 -7.07 4.72 -20.05
CA VAL A 116 -7.41 3.31 -20.29
C VAL A 116 -6.29 2.39 -19.83
N TYR A 117 -5.03 2.74 -20.13
CA TYR A 117 -3.86 1.97 -19.73
C TYR A 117 -3.70 1.90 -18.20
N VAL A 118 -3.75 3.05 -17.50
CA VAL A 118 -3.59 3.09 -16.04
C VAL A 118 -4.68 2.27 -15.35
N MET A 119 -5.93 2.38 -15.81
CA MET A 119 -7.05 1.61 -15.24
C MET A 119 -6.93 0.10 -15.53
N ASP A 120 -6.47 -0.29 -16.72
CA ASP A 120 -6.25 -1.70 -17.06
C ASP A 120 -5.07 -2.32 -16.29
N PHE A 121 -3.94 -1.61 -16.20
CA PHE A 121 -2.79 -2.03 -15.38
C PHE A 121 -3.23 -2.23 -13.93
N TRP A 122 -3.92 -1.24 -13.36
CA TRP A 122 -4.42 -1.32 -11.99
C TRP A 122 -5.35 -2.51 -11.80
N LYS A 123 -6.33 -2.72 -12.69
CA LYS A 123 -7.25 -3.86 -12.63
C LYS A 123 -6.50 -5.20 -12.63
N ARG A 124 -5.55 -5.40 -13.54
CA ARG A 124 -4.77 -6.65 -13.63
C ARG A 124 -3.92 -6.88 -12.39
N PHE A 125 -3.24 -5.84 -11.91
CA PHE A 125 -2.50 -5.88 -10.65
C PHE A 125 -3.43 -6.27 -9.49
N GLN A 126 -4.56 -5.59 -9.31
CA GLN A 126 -5.48 -5.85 -8.20
C GLN A 126 -6.05 -7.27 -8.23
N LEU A 127 -6.48 -7.78 -9.40
CA LEU A 127 -7.00 -9.14 -9.51
C LEU A 127 -5.97 -10.21 -9.10
N SER A 128 -4.69 -9.99 -9.38
CA SER A 128 -3.62 -10.88 -8.94
C SER A 128 -3.29 -10.73 -7.45
N TRP A 129 -3.24 -9.49 -6.94
CA TRP A 129 -2.93 -9.19 -5.53
C TRP A 129 -4.06 -9.65 -4.58
N HIS A 130 -5.32 -9.46 -4.98
CA HIS A 130 -6.53 -9.89 -4.27
C HIS A 130 -7.05 -11.26 -4.71
N ARG A 131 -6.24 -12.07 -5.41
CA ARG A 131 -6.66 -13.36 -5.98
C ARG A 131 -7.31 -14.31 -4.97
N ASN A 132 -7.05 -14.18 -3.67
CA ASN A 132 -7.65 -15.02 -2.64
C ASN A 132 -9.14 -14.71 -2.37
N ASN A 133 -9.62 -13.53 -2.76
CA ASN A 133 -11.00 -13.10 -2.56
C ASN A 133 -11.70 -12.61 -3.86
N GLY A 134 -10.94 -12.32 -4.92
CA GLY A 134 -11.47 -11.99 -6.25
C GLY A 134 -12.03 -10.57 -6.40
N GLY A 135 -11.90 -9.72 -5.38
CA GLY A 135 -12.26 -8.30 -5.46
C GLY A 135 -11.11 -7.44 -6.01
N LEU A 136 -11.43 -6.21 -6.45
CA LEU A 136 -10.43 -5.18 -6.80
C LEU A 136 -10.05 -4.30 -5.60
N THR A 137 -10.93 -4.24 -4.60
CA THR A 137 -10.80 -3.37 -3.42
C THR A 137 -11.34 -4.09 -2.19
N ASN A 138 -10.96 -3.63 -1.00
CA ASN A 138 -11.45 -4.15 0.28
C ASN A 138 -12.96 -3.99 0.40
N ARG A 139 -13.53 -2.88 -0.09
CA ARG A 139 -15.00 -2.72 -0.15
C ARG A 139 -15.69 -3.86 -0.90
N GLN A 140 -15.18 -4.27 -2.05
CA GLN A 140 -15.78 -5.37 -2.83
C GLN A 140 -15.70 -6.72 -2.09
N ASN A 141 -14.76 -6.85 -1.15
CA ASN A 141 -14.63 -8.01 -0.27
C ASN A 141 -15.37 -7.84 1.08
N GLY A 142 -16.39 -6.98 1.13
CA GLY A 142 -17.15 -6.71 2.34
C GLY A 142 -16.29 -6.08 3.43
N HIS A 143 -15.41 -5.15 3.04
CA HIS A 143 -14.50 -4.41 3.91
C HIS A 143 -13.48 -5.29 4.64
N ARG A 144 -12.83 -6.20 3.89
CA ARG A 144 -11.80 -7.11 4.41
C ARG A 144 -10.56 -7.12 3.53
N ALA A 145 -9.40 -6.96 4.15
CA ALA A 145 -8.08 -6.98 3.54
C ALA A 145 -7.41 -8.37 3.65
N GLN A 146 -8.12 -9.41 3.20
CA GLN A 146 -7.67 -10.82 3.29
C GLN A 146 -6.84 -11.21 2.06
N ILE A 147 -5.58 -10.74 2.01
CA ILE A 147 -4.69 -10.99 0.87
C ILE A 147 -3.76 -12.19 1.08
N PHE A 148 -3.48 -12.59 2.33
CA PHE A 148 -2.49 -13.65 2.59
C PHE A 148 -3.08 -15.05 2.37
N PRO A 149 -2.30 -15.99 1.82
CA PRO A 149 -2.75 -17.36 1.61
C PRO A 149 -2.66 -18.19 2.90
N GLU A 150 -3.37 -19.31 2.93
CA GLU A 150 -3.52 -20.17 4.12
C GLU A 150 -2.19 -20.56 4.75
N GLN A 151 -1.25 -21.07 3.96
CA GLN A 151 0.06 -21.55 4.45
C GLN A 151 0.84 -20.48 5.22
N LYS A 152 0.66 -19.20 4.88
CA LYS A 152 1.28 -18.06 5.59
C LYS A 152 0.55 -17.75 6.88
N LEU A 153 -0.78 -17.70 6.82
CA LEU A 153 -1.63 -17.44 7.97
C LEU A 153 -1.46 -18.50 9.05
N GLN A 154 -1.26 -19.77 8.67
CA GLN A 154 -0.96 -20.85 9.60
C GLN A 154 0.34 -20.59 10.38
N VAL A 155 1.39 -20.10 9.72
CA VAL A 155 2.67 -19.77 10.39
C VAL A 155 2.50 -18.62 11.37
N PHE A 156 1.85 -17.51 10.96
CA PHE A 156 1.56 -16.40 11.87
C PHE A 156 0.73 -16.84 13.07
N HIS A 157 -0.30 -17.66 12.83
CA HIS A 157 -1.14 -18.22 13.88
C HIS A 157 -0.34 -19.10 14.84
N ALA A 158 0.44 -20.05 14.32
CA ALA A 158 1.17 -21.01 15.12
C ALA A 158 2.28 -20.36 15.96
N ASP A 159 3.05 -19.46 15.37
CA ASP A 159 4.28 -18.96 15.98
C ASP A 159 4.08 -17.71 16.84
N ALA A 160 2.94 -17.01 16.74
CA ALA A 160 2.63 -15.91 17.65
C ALA A 160 2.65 -16.38 19.12
N PHE A 161 3.45 -15.70 19.94
CA PHE A 161 3.55 -15.99 21.36
C PHE A 161 2.36 -15.40 22.11
N GLU A 162 1.76 -16.19 22.99
CA GLU A 162 0.68 -15.71 23.85
C GLU A 162 1.22 -14.67 24.82
N CYS A 163 0.40 -13.66 25.10
CA CYS A 163 0.68 -12.63 26.08
C CYS A 163 -0.60 -12.28 26.85
N VAL A 164 -0.42 -11.80 28.08
CA VAL A 164 -1.48 -11.37 28.99
C VAL A 164 -1.33 -9.87 29.20
N PRO A 165 -2.43 -9.10 29.24
CA PRO A 165 -2.36 -7.66 29.47
C PRO A 165 -1.53 -7.32 30.71
N GLY A 166 -0.50 -6.49 30.50
CA GLY A 166 0.42 -6.06 31.55
C GLY A 166 1.65 -6.93 31.77
N ASP A 167 1.79 -8.07 31.07
CA ASP A 167 3.06 -8.82 31.07
C ASP A 167 4.15 -8.12 30.24
N GLU A 168 5.40 -8.59 30.35
CA GLU A 168 6.55 -7.93 29.71
C GLU A 168 6.42 -7.91 28.17
N LEU A 169 6.00 -9.02 27.57
CA LEU A 169 5.83 -9.14 26.12
C LEU A 169 4.72 -8.22 25.61
N HIS A 170 3.58 -8.20 26.29
CA HIS A 170 2.43 -7.35 26.00
C HIS A 170 2.79 -5.88 26.06
N ASN A 171 3.45 -5.44 27.13
CA ASN A 171 3.88 -4.06 27.31
C ASN A 171 4.91 -3.64 26.25
N ALA A 172 5.91 -4.49 25.98
CA ALA A 172 6.93 -4.20 24.97
C ALA A 172 6.34 -4.10 23.55
N ALA A 173 5.43 -5.01 23.19
CA ALA A 173 4.75 -4.98 21.89
C ALA A 173 3.87 -3.72 21.75
N GLN A 174 3.13 -3.34 22.81
CA GLN A 174 2.36 -2.10 22.83
C GLN A 174 3.24 -0.86 22.62
N GLU A 175 4.32 -0.74 23.38
CA GLU A 175 5.23 0.40 23.30
C GLU A 175 5.87 0.49 21.92
N PHE A 176 6.31 -0.65 21.39
CA PHE A 176 6.84 -0.74 20.03
C PHE A 176 5.83 -0.26 19.00
N MET A 177 4.63 -0.81 18.97
CA MET A 177 3.59 -0.45 18.00
C MET A 177 3.19 1.02 18.07
N ALA A 178 3.11 1.61 19.27
CA ALA A 178 2.85 3.04 19.42
C ALA A 178 4.02 3.89 18.89
N THR A 179 5.25 3.52 19.24
CA THR A 179 6.47 4.25 18.86
C THR A 179 6.71 4.21 17.35
N ILE A 180 6.62 3.03 16.73
CA ILE A 180 6.81 2.87 15.28
C ILE A 180 5.70 3.56 14.49
N ALA A 181 4.46 3.60 14.98
CA ALA A 181 3.39 4.32 14.33
C ALA A 181 3.63 5.84 14.33
N GLN A 182 4.12 6.40 15.44
CA GLN A 182 4.50 7.82 15.53
C GLN A 182 5.68 8.15 14.60
N TYR A 183 6.69 7.28 14.57
CA TYR A 183 7.81 7.42 13.64
C TYR A 183 7.33 7.39 12.19
N GLY A 184 6.53 6.39 11.83
CA GLY A 184 5.97 6.24 10.48
C GLY A 184 5.10 7.42 10.05
N PHE A 185 4.36 8.04 10.98
CA PHE A 185 3.60 9.26 10.72
C PHE A 185 4.53 10.42 10.32
N LEU A 186 5.67 10.58 11.00
CA LEU A 186 6.65 11.60 10.66
C LEU A 186 7.39 11.28 9.35
N VAL A 187 7.82 10.03 9.16
CA VAL A 187 8.45 9.55 7.90
C VAL A 187 7.60 9.91 6.69
N SER A 188 6.28 9.77 6.81
CA SER A 188 5.34 10.01 5.73
C SER A 188 4.65 11.38 5.79
N CYS A 189 5.31 12.37 6.38
CA CYS A 189 4.89 13.78 6.40
C CYS A 189 3.44 13.96 6.90
N GLU A 190 3.13 13.29 8.01
CA GLU A 190 1.83 13.28 8.69
C GLU A 190 0.71 12.58 7.92
N SER A 191 1.06 11.60 7.10
CA SER A 191 0.13 10.61 6.58
C SER A 191 0.32 9.26 7.26
N ARG A 192 -0.50 8.27 6.87
CA ARG A 192 -0.42 6.89 7.38
C ARG A 192 0.14 5.91 6.36
N LEU A 193 0.84 6.38 5.33
CA LEU A 193 1.32 5.56 4.21
C LEU A 193 2.41 4.54 4.61
N THR A 194 2.96 4.64 5.82
CA THR A 194 3.93 3.68 6.37
C THR A 194 3.28 2.51 7.09
N ILE A 195 1.95 2.53 7.30
CA ILE A 195 1.23 1.52 8.07
C ILE A 195 0.10 0.94 7.22
N HIS A 196 0.02 -0.38 7.17
CA HIS A 196 -1.08 -1.06 6.47
C HIS A 196 -1.56 -2.27 7.29
N ASN A 197 -2.87 -2.52 7.30
CA ASN A 197 -3.47 -3.61 8.04
C ASN A 197 -4.14 -4.61 7.09
N HIS A 198 -4.00 -5.90 7.42
CA HIS A 198 -4.58 -7.03 6.70
C HIS A 198 -5.42 -7.90 7.64
N GLY A 199 -6.52 -8.43 7.12
CA GLY A 199 -7.47 -9.27 7.87
C GLY A 199 -8.93 -8.83 7.72
N PRO A 200 -9.78 -9.07 8.74
CA PRO A 200 -9.52 -9.99 9.84
C PRO A 200 -9.33 -11.41 9.33
N TYR A 201 -8.50 -12.20 9.99
CA TYR A 201 -8.39 -13.63 9.73
C TYR A 201 -8.97 -14.42 10.92
N LYS A 202 -9.87 -15.37 10.67
CA LYS A 202 -10.54 -16.11 11.75
C LYS A 202 -9.57 -17.09 12.43
N ILE A 203 -9.40 -16.99 13.74
CA ILE A 203 -8.55 -17.88 14.56
C ILE A 203 -9.39 -18.85 15.40
N SER A 204 -10.50 -18.39 15.96
CA SER A 204 -11.47 -19.23 16.67
C SER A 204 -12.85 -18.58 16.59
N GLU A 205 -13.82 -19.03 17.39
CA GLU A 205 -15.11 -18.34 17.52
C GLU A 205 -15.00 -16.99 18.23
N ASN A 206 -13.97 -16.78 19.07
CA ASN A 206 -13.78 -15.55 19.85
C ASN A 206 -12.45 -14.83 19.57
N ARG A 207 -11.63 -15.34 18.63
CA ARG A 207 -10.33 -14.77 18.26
C ARG A 207 -10.23 -14.49 16.77
N GLU A 208 -9.66 -13.34 16.46
CA GLU A 208 -9.31 -12.90 15.11
C GLU A 208 -7.83 -12.52 15.05
N MET A 209 -7.23 -12.56 13.87
CA MET A 209 -5.87 -12.09 13.63
C MET A 209 -5.88 -10.88 12.72
N LEU A 210 -5.16 -9.85 13.14
CA LEU A 210 -4.82 -8.66 12.38
C LEU A 210 -3.33 -8.70 12.09
N VAL A 211 -2.95 -8.59 10.82
CA VAL A 211 -1.53 -8.49 10.42
C VAL A 211 -1.26 -7.04 10.04
N ARG A 212 -0.30 -6.41 10.70
CA ARG A 212 0.06 -5.00 10.50
C ARG A 212 1.46 -4.89 9.93
N ASP A 213 1.56 -4.29 8.76
CA ASP A 213 2.83 -3.98 8.09
C ASP A 213 3.25 -2.54 8.37
N PHE A 214 4.53 -2.38 8.71
CA PHE A 214 5.25 -1.13 8.81
C PHE A 214 6.32 -1.11 7.72
N ARG A 215 6.34 -0.08 6.89
CA ARG A 215 7.10 -0.05 5.63
C ARG A 215 7.84 1.28 5.46
N GLU A 216 9.00 1.26 4.80
CA GLU A 216 9.87 2.42 4.56
C GLU A 216 10.47 3.01 5.85
N LEU A 217 10.97 2.13 6.71
CA LEU A 217 11.50 2.50 8.02
C LEU A 217 12.98 2.89 8.01
N ALA A 218 13.76 2.44 7.03
CA ALA A 218 15.21 2.56 7.03
C ALA A 218 15.73 3.47 5.90
N GLU A 219 17.05 3.58 5.77
CA GLU A 219 17.68 4.22 4.59
C GLU A 219 17.37 3.40 3.32
N TYR A 220 16.25 3.71 2.68
CA TYR A 220 15.78 3.01 1.49
C TYR A 220 15.41 3.99 0.38
N ASP A 221 14.15 4.44 0.27
CA ASP A 221 13.72 5.27 -0.85
C ASP A 221 13.78 6.77 -0.59
N PHE A 222 13.43 7.18 0.63
CA PHE A 222 13.23 8.58 0.95
C PHE A 222 14.53 9.29 1.31
N PRO A 223 14.90 10.40 0.63
CA PRO A 223 16.14 11.12 0.89
C PRO A 223 16.26 11.64 2.33
N TRP A 224 15.14 11.95 2.98
CA TRP A 224 15.15 12.44 4.36
C TRP A 224 15.39 11.36 5.42
N LEU A 225 15.50 10.09 5.02
CA LEU A 225 15.91 9.01 5.90
C LEU A 225 17.42 8.74 5.83
N ASP A 226 18.11 9.25 4.81
CA ASP A 226 19.56 9.11 4.66
C ASP A 226 20.28 9.80 5.83
N GLY A 227 21.13 9.07 6.52
CA GLY A 227 21.80 9.44 7.77
C GLY A 227 20.92 9.35 9.02
N VAL A 228 19.61 9.62 8.90
CA VAL A 228 18.64 9.60 10.00
C VAL A 228 18.38 8.17 10.48
N ALA A 229 18.08 7.27 9.54
CA ALA A 229 17.61 5.92 9.78
C ALA A 229 18.69 4.84 9.58
N LYS A 230 19.98 5.24 9.52
CA LYS A 230 21.11 4.35 9.20
C LYS A 230 21.24 3.11 10.10
N ASP A 231 20.82 3.26 11.35
CA ASP A 231 20.93 2.25 12.40
C ASP A 231 19.68 1.35 12.47
N LEU A 232 18.62 1.66 11.71
CA LEU A 232 17.45 0.80 11.58
C LEU A 232 17.76 -0.32 10.57
N LEU A 233 17.78 -1.55 11.06
CA LEU A 233 18.20 -2.73 10.28
C LEU A 233 17.12 -3.22 9.32
N TYR A 234 15.85 -2.99 9.65
CA TYR A 234 14.71 -3.49 8.90
C TYR A 234 13.98 -2.33 8.26
N ASN A 235 13.92 -2.32 6.92
CA ASN A 235 13.10 -1.35 6.20
C ASN A 235 11.60 -1.66 6.32
N ASN A 236 11.27 -2.94 6.51
CA ASN A 236 9.90 -3.44 6.60
C ASN A 236 9.77 -4.36 7.81
N LEU A 237 8.69 -4.21 8.58
CA LEU A 237 8.35 -5.05 9.73
C LEU A 237 6.87 -5.43 9.68
N THR A 238 6.57 -6.68 9.98
CA THR A 238 5.22 -7.24 9.98
C THR A 238 4.91 -7.77 11.38
N VAL A 239 3.83 -7.28 11.98
CA VAL A 239 3.34 -7.72 13.29
C VAL A 239 2.02 -8.46 13.10
N ALA A 240 2.00 -9.75 13.44
CA ALA A 240 0.73 -10.47 13.58
C ALA A 240 0.23 -10.33 15.01
N MET A 241 -1.01 -9.89 15.18
CA MET A 241 -1.69 -9.77 16.47
C MET A 241 -2.92 -10.65 16.47
N ILE A 242 -3.04 -11.54 17.45
CA ILE A 242 -4.28 -12.26 17.70
C ILE A 242 -5.04 -11.49 18.78
N VAL A 243 -6.25 -11.06 18.41
CA VAL A 243 -7.16 -10.30 19.25
C VAL A 243 -8.30 -11.20 19.72
N GLU A 244 -8.78 -10.98 20.93
CA GLU A 244 -9.87 -11.74 21.57
C GLU A 244 -10.95 -10.77 22.08
N ASP A 245 -12.20 -11.24 22.09
CA ASP A 245 -13.37 -10.49 22.60
C ASP A 245 -13.61 -9.14 21.91
N THR A 246 -13.23 -9.04 20.62
CA THR A 246 -13.53 -7.94 19.71
C THR A 246 -13.64 -8.47 18.28
N HIS A 247 -14.47 -7.83 17.47
CA HIS A 247 -14.65 -8.16 16.06
C HIS A 247 -14.22 -6.99 15.19
N ILE A 248 -13.30 -7.20 14.25
CA ILE A 248 -12.91 -6.19 13.28
C ILE A 248 -14.00 -6.11 12.22
N THR A 249 -14.79 -5.04 12.28
CA THR A 249 -15.98 -4.82 11.45
C THR A 249 -15.65 -4.21 10.09
N LEU A 250 -14.52 -3.50 10.01
CA LEU A 250 -14.08 -2.77 8.82
C LEU A 250 -12.57 -2.85 8.71
N LEU A 251 -12.08 -3.23 7.53
CA LEU A 251 -10.74 -2.94 7.02
C LEU A 251 -10.89 -2.29 5.65
N ASP A 252 -10.61 -0.98 5.59
CA ASP A 252 -10.85 -0.16 4.40
C ASP A 252 -9.66 -0.16 3.43
N ASP A 253 -9.86 0.44 2.26
CA ASP A 253 -8.82 0.58 1.24
C ASP A 253 -7.74 1.62 1.59
N TRP A 254 -7.77 2.23 2.79
CA TRP A 254 -6.65 2.97 3.37
C TRP A 254 -5.85 2.13 4.36
N GLY A 255 -6.15 0.84 4.49
CA GLY A 255 -5.53 -0.03 5.48
C GLY A 255 -5.85 0.38 6.93
N SER A 256 -6.89 1.19 7.14
CA SER A 256 -7.41 1.49 8.47
C SER A 256 -8.47 0.46 8.85
N PHE A 257 -8.74 0.33 10.14
CA PHE A 257 -9.73 -0.61 10.64
C PHE A 257 -10.61 -0.01 11.72
N GLU A 258 -11.79 -0.60 11.87
CA GLU A 258 -12.68 -0.39 13.02
C GLU A 258 -13.03 -1.75 13.62
N ALA A 259 -13.33 -1.75 14.92
CA ALA A 259 -13.69 -2.95 15.63
C ALA A 259 -14.77 -2.68 16.68
N GLU A 260 -15.59 -3.68 16.96
CA GLU A 260 -16.65 -3.64 17.95
C GLU A 260 -16.57 -4.84 18.91
N PRO A 261 -16.42 -4.61 20.23
CA PRO A 261 -16.05 -3.35 20.88
C PRO A 261 -14.72 -2.77 20.34
N GLU A 262 -14.50 -1.47 20.53
CA GLU A 262 -13.27 -0.79 20.09
C GLU A 262 -12.01 -1.57 20.50
N LEU A 263 -11.12 -1.85 19.54
CA LEU A 263 -9.90 -2.60 19.81
C LEU A 263 -8.99 -1.81 20.76
N LYS A 264 -8.87 -2.30 21.99
CA LYS A 264 -7.89 -1.84 22.98
C LYS A 264 -6.77 -2.86 23.16
N SER A 265 -5.69 -2.45 23.80
CA SER A 265 -4.56 -3.35 24.04
C SER A 265 -4.91 -4.56 24.91
N GLU A 266 -5.90 -4.43 25.79
CA GLU A 266 -6.41 -5.54 26.60
C GLU A 266 -7.03 -6.69 25.78
N HIS A 267 -7.32 -6.47 24.50
CA HIS A 267 -7.81 -7.51 23.57
C HIS A 267 -6.68 -8.29 22.91
N ILE A 268 -5.44 -7.77 22.93
CA ILE A 268 -4.30 -8.47 22.32
C ILE A 268 -3.92 -9.65 23.21
N ARG A 269 -3.90 -10.85 22.62
CA ARG A 269 -3.64 -12.13 23.32
C ARG A 269 -2.44 -12.89 22.79
N ALA A 270 -1.99 -12.58 21.57
CA ALA A 270 -0.73 -13.09 21.07
C ALA A 270 -0.12 -12.13 20.05
N VAL A 271 1.21 -12.13 19.98
CA VAL A 271 1.99 -11.29 19.07
C VAL A 271 3.15 -12.07 18.44
N GLY A 272 3.50 -11.70 17.22
CA GLY A 272 4.73 -12.15 16.56
C GLY A 272 5.29 -11.07 15.64
N LEU A 273 6.57 -11.19 15.30
CA LEU A 273 7.31 -10.20 14.53
C LEU A 273 8.10 -10.86 13.39
N TRP A 274 7.94 -10.31 12.18
CA TRP A 274 8.63 -10.74 10.97
C TRP A 274 9.14 -9.55 10.16
N THR A 275 10.00 -9.83 9.18
CA THR A 275 10.37 -8.91 8.10
C THR A 275 10.23 -9.60 6.74
N ALA A 276 9.87 -8.81 5.73
CA ALA A 276 9.87 -9.21 4.34
C ALA A 276 10.21 -8.00 3.46
N ASP A 277 11.08 -8.20 2.48
CA ASP A 277 11.38 -7.26 1.41
C ASP A 277 11.49 -7.95 0.05
N ASN A 278 11.91 -7.20 -0.96
CA ASN A 278 11.95 -7.64 -2.35
C ASN A 278 13.00 -8.74 -2.64
N LEU A 279 13.86 -9.07 -1.67
CA LEU A 279 14.89 -10.11 -1.75
C LEU A 279 14.65 -11.26 -0.75
N THR A 280 13.64 -11.14 0.12
CA THR A 280 13.27 -12.24 1.03
C THR A 280 12.34 -13.25 0.37
N ASP A 281 12.61 -14.53 0.59
CA ASP A 281 11.69 -15.58 0.19
C ASP A 281 10.63 -15.81 1.29
N GLY A 282 9.58 -15.01 1.33
CA GLY A 282 8.59 -15.06 2.41
C GLY A 282 9.07 -14.44 3.72
N HIS A 283 8.22 -14.49 4.74
CA HIS A 283 8.42 -13.72 5.98
C HIS A 283 9.48 -14.36 6.88
N GLN A 284 10.49 -13.58 7.25
CA GLN A 284 11.58 -14.02 8.12
C GLN A 284 11.29 -13.62 9.57
N PRO A 285 11.31 -14.54 10.54
CA PRO A 285 11.04 -14.21 11.94
C PRO A 285 12.14 -13.31 12.53
N ILE A 286 11.77 -12.37 13.41
CA ILE A 286 12.71 -11.51 14.13
C ILE A 286 12.53 -11.69 15.63
N GLY A 287 13.56 -12.22 16.29
CA GLY A 287 13.53 -12.43 17.74
C GLY A 287 12.49 -13.46 18.21
N MET A 288 12.10 -14.40 17.33
CA MET A 288 11.00 -15.34 17.60
C MET A 288 11.47 -16.69 18.17
N ASP A 289 12.69 -16.80 18.70
CA ASP A 289 13.16 -18.05 19.32
C ASP A 289 12.43 -18.33 20.66
N SER A 290 12.11 -17.27 21.41
CA SER A 290 11.35 -17.33 22.66
C SER A 290 10.59 -16.02 22.94
N PRO A 291 9.59 -16.03 23.86
CA PRO A 291 8.91 -14.81 24.30
C PRO A 291 9.86 -13.74 24.86
N GLU A 292 10.90 -14.15 25.59
CA GLU A 292 11.89 -13.25 26.19
C GLU A 292 12.75 -12.56 25.13
N GLN A 293 13.18 -13.32 24.10
CA GLN A 293 13.93 -12.77 22.98
C GLN A 293 13.06 -11.79 22.17
N LEU A 294 11.78 -12.11 21.95
CA LEU A 294 10.84 -11.23 21.25
C LEU A 294 10.62 -9.93 22.04
N THR A 295 10.46 -10.04 23.35
CA THR A 295 10.33 -8.90 24.26
C THR A 295 11.54 -7.97 24.16
N GLN A 296 12.75 -8.54 24.25
CA GLN A 296 14.00 -7.79 24.11
C GLN A 296 14.12 -7.13 22.72
N THR A 297 13.72 -7.85 21.67
CA THR A 297 13.72 -7.33 20.29
C THR A 297 12.80 -6.12 20.15
N PHE A 298 11.58 -6.17 20.70
CA PHE A 298 10.68 -5.01 20.71
C PHE A 298 11.26 -3.82 21.45
N ALA A 299 11.90 -4.05 22.61
CA ALA A 299 12.54 -2.99 23.38
C ALA A 299 13.71 -2.33 22.63
N GLU A 300 14.56 -3.12 21.97
CA GLU A 300 15.69 -2.64 21.17
C GLU A 300 15.23 -1.83 19.97
N LEU A 301 14.27 -2.35 19.20
CA LEU A 301 13.69 -1.64 18.06
C LEU A 301 13.04 -0.33 18.50
N THR A 302 12.30 -0.35 19.62
CA THR A 302 11.70 0.85 20.20
C THR A 302 12.75 1.92 20.50
N ALA A 303 13.87 1.54 21.12
CA ALA A 303 14.95 2.47 21.43
C ALA A 303 15.59 3.05 20.16
N GLN A 304 15.85 2.22 19.15
CA GLN A 304 16.41 2.67 17.87
C GLN A 304 15.46 3.63 17.13
N ILE A 305 14.16 3.31 17.11
CA ILE A 305 13.14 4.13 16.47
C ILE A 305 13.03 5.48 17.17
N LYS A 306 13.03 5.53 18.51
CA LYS A 306 13.03 6.82 19.24
C LYS A 306 14.20 7.72 18.84
N ILE A 307 15.39 7.14 18.66
CA ILE A 307 16.57 7.90 18.18
C ILE A 307 16.35 8.42 16.76
N ALA A 308 15.85 7.57 15.85
CA ALA A 308 15.55 7.95 14.47
C ALA A 308 14.46 9.04 14.40
N THR A 309 13.40 8.94 15.20
CA THR A 309 12.33 9.95 15.31
C THR A 309 12.88 11.31 15.73
N THR A 310 13.74 11.37 16.74
CA THR A 310 14.34 12.63 17.20
C THR A 310 15.15 13.29 16.08
N LYS A 311 16.04 12.54 15.41
CA LYS A 311 16.85 13.04 14.30
C LYS A 311 15.97 13.54 13.13
N LEU A 312 14.93 12.78 12.80
CA LEU A 312 14.01 13.12 11.73
C LEU A 312 13.27 14.42 12.05
N TRP A 313 12.82 14.58 13.29
CA TRP A 313 12.14 15.79 13.74
C TRP A 313 13.06 17.01 13.69
N GLU A 314 14.31 16.88 14.16
CA GLU A 314 15.33 17.94 14.05
C GLU A 314 15.56 18.37 12.60
N GLN A 315 15.61 17.42 11.66
CA GLN A 315 15.76 17.71 10.24
C GLN A 315 14.51 18.42 9.67
N MET A 316 13.31 17.89 9.92
CA MET A 316 12.06 18.40 9.37
C MET A 316 11.67 19.76 9.95
N ALA A 317 12.02 20.05 11.20
CA ALA A 317 11.81 21.36 11.82
C ALA A 317 12.61 22.48 11.13
N GLY A 318 13.69 22.13 10.42
CA GLY A 318 14.50 23.06 9.63
C GLY A 318 14.01 23.27 8.20
N TRP A 319 12.97 22.57 7.75
CA TRP A 319 12.52 22.64 6.37
C TRP A 319 11.81 23.94 6.01
N SER A 320 12.04 24.40 4.78
CA SER A 320 11.20 25.40 4.15
C SER A 320 9.82 24.82 3.81
N ARG A 321 8.84 25.69 3.56
CA ARG A 321 7.52 25.25 3.09
C ARG A 321 7.60 24.43 1.79
N ASP A 322 8.50 24.79 0.88
CA ASP A 322 8.67 24.05 -0.38
C ASP A 322 9.25 22.66 -0.16
N GLN A 323 10.16 22.50 0.80
CA GLN A 323 10.66 21.19 1.22
C GLN A 323 9.56 20.35 1.87
N GLN A 324 8.76 20.94 2.76
CA GLN A 324 7.60 20.26 3.36
C GLN A 324 6.58 19.81 2.31
N MET A 325 6.31 20.68 1.34
CA MET A 325 5.38 20.40 0.25
C MET A 325 5.90 19.31 -0.69
N ASP A 326 7.20 19.31 -1.02
CA ASP A 326 7.82 18.26 -1.83
C ASP A 326 7.82 16.92 -1.11
N ALA A 327 8.24 16.89 0.16
CA ALA A 327 8.28 15.66 0.93
C ALA A 327 6.88 15.04 1.08
N GLY A 328 5.86 15.84 1.38
CA GLY A 328 4.48 15.38 1.44
C GLY A 328 3.93 14.92 0.08
N ALA A 329 4.21 15.67 -0.99
CA ALA A 329 3.73 15.33 -2.32
C ALA A 329 4.37 14.06 -2.86
N LEU A 330 5.68 13.89 -2.65
CA LEU A 330 6.43 12.70 -3.06
C LEU A 330 6.02 11.46 -2.26
N ASN A 331 5.63 11.59 -0.98
CA ASN A 331 5.06 10.49 -0.21
C ASN A 331 3.80 9.92 -0.87
N TYR A 332 2.83 10.77 -1.21
CA TYR A 332 1.59 10.34 -1.85
C TYR A 332 1.80 9.89 -3.30
N PHE A 333 2.63 10.61 -4.05
CA PHE A 333 2.94 10.26 -5.44
C PHE A 333 3.65 8.90 -5.54
N ALA A 334 4.62 8.63 -4.66
CA ALA A 334 5.50 7.48 -4.79
C ALA A 334 4.98 6.20 -4.13
N VAL A 335 3.67 6.10 -3.85
CA VAL A 335 3.06 4.88 -3.31
C VAL A 335 3.32 3.65 -4.20
N PRO A 336 3.21 3.72 -5.55
CA PRO A 336 3.43 2.56 -6.42
C PRO A 336 4.90 2.20 -6.64
N LYS A 337 5.86 2.92 -6.04
CA LYS A 337 7.30 2.68 -6.29
C LYS A 337 7.77 1.29 -5.88
N GLU A 338 7.11 0.67 -4.89
CA GLU A 338 7.38 -0.71 -4.49
C GLU A 338 7.23 -1.68 -5.68
N LEU A 339 6.33 -1.40 -6.62
CA LEU A 339 6.15 -2.21 -7.82
C LEU A 339 7.37 -2.15 -8.74
N ALA A 340 8.04 -1.00 -8.82
CA ALA A 340 9.28 -0.84 -9.57
C ALA A 340 10.45 -1.57 -8.91
N HIS A 341 10.49 -1.63 -7.58
CA HIS A 341 11.46 -2.46 -6.87
C HIS A 341 11.24 -3.95 -7.13
N ILE A 342 9.99 -4.43 -7.08
CA ILE A 342 9.63 -5.82 -7.41
C ILE A 342 10.05 -6.17 -8.85
N ALA A 343 9.79 -5.27 -9.80
CA ALA A 343 10.18 -5.44 -11.20
C ALA A 343 11.68 -5.20 -11.46
N GLY A 344 12.43 -4.75 -10.45
CA GLY A 344 13.85 -4.41 -10.55
C GLY A 344 14.16 -3.28 -11.53
N CYS A 345 13.26 -2.32 -11.69
CA CYS A 345 13.41 -1.16 -12.58
C CYS A 345 13.28 0.19 -11.86
N TYR A 346 13.46 0.18 -10.54
CA TYR A 346 13.37 1.38 -9.72
C TYR A 346 14.50 2.35 -10.06
N GLU A 347 14.20 3.64 -10.18
CA GLU A 347 15.19 4.70 -10.27
C GLU A 347 14.75 5.84 -9.36
N SER A 348 15.61 6.31 -8.46
CA SER A 348 15.25 7.36 -7.50
C SER A 348 14.69 8.61 -8.17
N ARG A 349 15.24 9.01 -9.32
CA ARG A 349 14.76 10.16 -10.12
C ARG A 349 13.34 10.01 -10.67
N ASP A 350 12.86 8.78 -10.81
CA ASP A 350 11.50 8.50 -11.27
C ASP A 350 10.47 8.78 -10.16
N TRP A 351 10.88 8.63 -8.90
CA TRP A 351 9.96 8.63 -7.77
C TRP A 351 10.17 9.78 -6.78
N MET A 352 11.35 10.40 -6.78
CA MET A 352 11.75 11.47 -5.84
C MET A 352 11.84 12.85 -6.51
N MET A 353 11.04 13.06 -7.57
CA MET A 353 11.00 14.31 -8.33
C MET A 353 9.56 14.71 -8.68
N MET A 354 9.29 16.01 -8.65
CA MET A 354 8.07 16.61 -9.17
C MET A 354 8.23 16.91 -10.66
N ASP A 355 7.27 16.50 -11.49
CA ASP A 355 7.27 16.77 -12.92
C ASP A 355 7.22 18.28 -13.21
N ASP A 356 8.01 18.75 -14.17
CA ASP A 356 8.05 20.17 -14.56
C ASP A 356 6.67 20.74 -14.94
N ARG A 357 5.74 19.89 -15.39
CA ARG A 357 4.35 20.28 -15.72
C ARG A 357 3.52 20.46 -14.46
N ALA A 358 3.72 19.63 -13.43
CA ALA A 358 3.07 19.79 -12.13
C ALA A 358 3.63 21.02 -11.40
N GLU A 359 4.95 21.23 -11.46
CA GLU A 359 5.68 22.32 -10.78
C GLU A 359 5.11 23.71 -11.12
N ARG A 360 4.61 23.91 -12.34
CA ARG A 360 3.97 25.17 -12.79
C ARG A 360 2.80 25.61 -11.91
N PHE A 361 2.14 24.67 -11.23
CA PHE A 361 0.99 24.93 -10.39
C PHE A 361 1.36 25.18 -8.92
N ARG A 362 2.63 25.01 -8.52
CA ARG A 362 3.09 25.22 -7.15
C ARG A 362 2.58 26.54 -6.53
N PRO A 363 2.66 27.70 -7.21
CA PRO A 363 2.22 28.97 -6.61
C PRO A 363 0.72 29.04 -6.29
N LEU A 364 -0.11 28.22 -6.95
CA LEU A 364 -1.54 28.12 -6.68
C LEU A 364 -1.82 27.31 -5.40
N LEU A 365 -0.95 26.35 -5.08
CA LEU A 365 -1.09 25.41 -3.96
C LEU A 365 -0.60 26.02 -2.64
N ASN A 366 -1.13 27.20 -2.31
CA ASN A 366 -1.03 27.77 -0.96
C ASN A 366 -2.03 27.10 -0.01
N ASP A 367 -1.92 27.36 1.29
CA ASP A 367 -2.72 26.64 2.31
C ASP A 367 -4.22 26.98 2.22
N GLU A 368 -4.57 28.24 1.90
CA GLU A 368 -5.97 28.68 1.76
C GLU A 368 -6.63 27.98 0.56
N TYR A 369 -6.01 28.07 -0.60
CA TYR A 369 -6.52 27.43 -1.81
C TYR A 369 -6.54 25.91 -1.66
N GLY A 370 -5.45 25.33 -1.14
CA GLY A 370 -5.32 23.88 -0.98
C GLY A 370 -6.40 23.28 -0.08
N ASN A 371 -6.65 23.92 1.08
CA ASN A 371 -7.67 23.45 2.03
C ASN A 371 -9.08 23.53 1.43
N LEU A 372 -9.43 24.65 0.81
CA LEU A 372 -10.75 24.83 0.22
C LEU A 372 -10.95 23.90 -0.98
N PHE A 373 -9.99 23.89 -1.91
CA PHE A 373 -10.14 23.15 -3.15
C PHE A 373 -10.15 21.64 -2.94
N LEU A 374 -9.31 21.09 -2.04
CA LEU A 374 -9.35 19.66 -1.71
C LEU A 374 -10.71 19.29 -1.10
N GLY A 375 -11.22 20.10 -0.16
CA GLY A 375 -12.54 19.88 0.43
C GLY A 375 -13.67 19.86 -0.60
N GLU A 376 -13.65 20.79 -1.57
CA GLU A 376 -14.64 20.82 -2.65
C GLU A 376 -14.47 19.66 -3.64
N LEU A 377 -13.24 19.22 -3.90
CA LEU A 377 -12.92 18.15 -4.85
C LEU A 377 -13.35 16.77 -4.35
N VAL A 378 -13.03 16.40 -3.11
CA VAL A 378 -13.26 15.02 -2.63
C VAL A 378 -14.34 14.91 -1.55
N GLY A 379 -14.62 15.99 -0.81
CA GLY A 379 -15.57 15.99 0.30
C GLY A 379 -16.96 16.49 -0.08
N MET A 380 -17.05 17.68 -0.67
CA MET A 380 -18.36 18.28 -1.02
C MET A 380 -18.83 17.92 -2.43
N ILE A 381 -17.90 17.59 -3.33
CA ILE A 381 -18.15 17.25 -4.74
C ILE A 381 -18.98 18.35 -5.43
N THR A 382 -18.45 19.58 -5.44
CA THR A 382 -19.15 20.77 -5.96
C THR A 382 -18.50 21.35 -7.21
N GLN A 383 -17.39 20.76 -7.66
CA GLN A 383 -16.66 21.30 -8.79
C GLN A 383 -17.49 21.24 -10.08
N PRO A 384 -17.24 22.12 -11.08
CA PRO A 384 -18.05 22.18 -12.29
C PRO A 384 -18.16 20.85 -13.05
N SER A 385 -17.06 20.11 -13.17
CA SER A 385 -17.01 18.79 -13.84
C SER A 385 -17.80 17.70 -13.12
N GLN A 386 -18.03 17.88 -11.82
CA GLN A 386 -18.67 16.92 -10.94
C GLN A 386 -20.19 17.05 -10.93
N GLN A 387 -20.75 18.10 -11.55
CA GLN A 387 -22.19 18.27 -11.65
C GLN A 387 -22.77 17.30 -12.70
N ALA A 388 -23.78 16.54 -12.30
CA ALA A 388 -24.50 15.61 -13.18
C ALA A 388 -25.89 16.14 -13.54
N HIS A 389 -26.58 15.47 -14.47
CA HIS A 389 -27.97 15.81 -14.76
C HIS A 389 -28.85 15.49 -13.55
N SER A 390 -29.87 16.32 -13.30
CA SER A 390 -30.87 16.19 -12.21
C SER A 390 -31.66 14.88 -12.13
N TYR A 391 -31.48 13.94 -13.08
CA TYR A 391 -32.10 12.60 -13.05
C TYR A 391 -31.14 11.52 -12.54
N THR A 392 -29.92 11.89 -12.15
CA THR A 392 -28.90 10.99 -11.57
C THR A 392 -28.79 11.23 -10.07
N MET A 393 -28.49 10.17 -9.32
CA MET A 393 -28.19 10.23 -7.89
C MET A 393 -26.88 9.49 -7.62
N ALA A 394 -25.94 10.15 -6.95
CA ALA A 394 -24.70 9.55 -6.49
C ALA A 394 -24.96 8.55 -5.36
N GLN A 395 -24.21 7.45 -5.32
CA GLN A 395 -24.45 6.34 -4.40
C GLN A 395 -24.53 6.75 -2.92
N HIS A 396 -23.70 7.69 -2.47
CA HIS A 396 -23.53 8.01 -1.05
C HIS A 396 -24.17 9.33 -0.63
N THR A 397 -24.57 10.18 -1.57
CA THR A 397 -25.10 11.54 -1.26
C THR A 397 -26.51 11.77 -1.74
N ASP A 398 -27.05 10.89 -2.60
CA ASP A 398 -28.31 11.08 -3.33
C ASP A 398 -28.39 12.39 -4.14
N LYS A 399 -27.28 13.12 -4.31
CA LYS A 399 -27.21 14.35 -5.11
C LYS A 399 -26.93 14.02 -6.57
N ALA A 400 -27.31 14.94 -7.45
CA ALA A 400 -26.97 14.90 -8.88
C ALA A 400 -25.51 15.29 -9.13
N THR A 401 -24.58 14.54 -8.54
CA THR A 401 -23.14 14.74 -8.66
C THR A 401 -22.42 13.44 -9.01
N LYS A 402 -21.17 13.55 -9.47
CA LYS A 402 -20.23 12.43 -9.71
C LYS A 402 -18.84 12.90 -9.33
N GLY A 403 -18.06 12.10 -8.62
CA GLY A 403 -16.74 12.53 -8.12
C GLY A 403 -15.69 12.69 -9.21
N LEU A 404 -15.72 11.81 -10.22
CA LEU A 404 -14.74 11.73 -11.29
C LEU A 404 -15.39 11.75 -12.68
N SER A 405 -14.76 12.42 -13.63
CA SER A 405 -15.23 12.57 -15.00
C SER A 405 -14.93 11.33 -15.86
N PHE A 406 -15.97 10.76 -16.47
CA PHE A 406 -15.84 9.68 -17.47
C PHE A 406 -15.18 10.13 -18.76
N ILE A 407 -14.69 9.16 -19.54
CA ILE A 407 -14.34 9.35 -20.93
C ILE A 407 -15.64 9.33 -21.76
N PRO A 408 -15.92 10.38 -22.58
CA PRO A 408 -17.13 10.43 -23.41
C PRO A 408 -17.17 9.31 -24.47
N TYR A 409 -18.34 8.73 -24.73
CA TYR A 409 -18.50 7.66 -25.74
C TYR A 409 -18.32 8.14 -27.19
N SER A 410 -18.45 9.44 -27.43
CA SER A 410 -18.30 10.06 -28.75
C SER A 410 -16.89 9.92 -29.33
N ILE A 411 -15.88 9.60 -28.52
CA ILE A 411 -14.51 9.28 -29.00
C ILE A 411 -14.47 8.03 -29.89
N LEU A 412 -15.48 7.16 -29.82
CA LEU A 412 -15.58 5.95 -30.64
C LEU A 412 -16.05 6.24 -32.08
N GLN A 413 -16.42 7.49 -32.35
CA GLN A 413 -16.81 7.97 -33.67
C GLN A 413 -15.82 9.05 -34.11
N ASP A 414 -16.29 10.30 -34.25
CA ASP A 414 -15.53 11.39 -34.86
C ASP A 414 -15.02 12.43 -33.84
N GLU A 415 -15.29 12.28 -32.54
CA GLU A 415 -14.80 13.24 -31.54
C GLU A 415 -13.28 13.16 -31.39
N PRO A 416 -12.54 14.26 -31.65
CA PRO A 416 -11.10 14.27 -31.46
C PRO A 416 -10.72 14.11 -29.99
N TYR A 417 -9.71 13.27 -29.73
CA TYR A 417 -9.14 13.07 -28.40
C TYR A 417 -7.61 13.08 -28.47
N THR A 418 -6.92 13.39 -27.36
CA THR A 418 -5.47 13.24 -27.25
C THR A 418 -5.12 11.91 -26.59
N SER A 419 -4.11 11.20 -27.11
CA SER A 419 -3.80 9.84 -26.66
C SER A 419 -3.20 9.80 -25.26
N GLY A 420 -2.20 10.63 -24.98
CA GLY A 420 -1.50 10.62 -23.71
C GLY A 420 -0.97 11.98 -23.27
N VAL A 421 -0.45 12.04 -22.05
CA VAL A 421 0.15 13.26 -21.46
C VAL A 421 1.55 13.55 -22.02
N GLY A 422 2.14 12.61 -22.76
CA GLY A 422 3.50 12.67 -23.30
C GLY A 422 4.55 12.14 -22.33
N PRO A 423 5.81 11.98 -22.78
CA PRO A 423 6.88 11.41 -21.96
C PRO A 423 7.20 12.28 -20.75
N ILE A 424 7.82 11.69 -19.74
CA ILE A 424 8.40 12.43 -18.60
C ILE A 424 9.49 13.36 -19.14
N THR A 425 9.35 14.68 -18.94
CA THR A 425 10.24 15.69 -19.54
C THR A 425 11.37 16.18 -18.63
N GLY A 426 11.27 15.91 -17.31
CA GLY A 426 12.18 16.44 -16.31
C GLY A 426 11.66 16.18 -14.89
N GLY A 427 12.35 16.76 -13.91
CA GLY A 427 12.01 16.60 -12.50
C GLY A 427 12.72 17.62 -11.62
N VAL A 428 11.99 18.23 -10.69
CA VAL A 428 12.51 19.19 -9.71
C VAL A 428 12.17 18.72 -8.31
N THR A 429 13.07 18.97 -7.36
CA THR A 429 12.83 18.81 -5.93
C THR A 429 13.63 19.84 -5.16
N ASN A 430 13.07 20.34 -4.05
CA ASN A 430 13.71 21.23 -3.10
C ASN A 430 14.38 20.46 -1.95
N LEU A 431 14.28 19.13 -1.96
CA LEU A 431 14.91 18.24 -1.00
C LEU A 431 16.34 17.92 -1.40
N GLU A 432 17.13 17.46 -0.43
CA GLU A 432 18.46 16.94 -0.71
C GLU A 432 18.40 15.73 -1.66
N PRO A 433 19.41 15.55 -2.54
CA PRO A 433 19.48 14.38 -3.40
C PRO A 433 19.55 13.09 -2.59
N LYS A 434 18.88 12.04 -3.08
CA LYS A 434 18.96 10.69 -2.52
C LYS A 434 20.41 10.18 -2.55
N GLN A 435 20.90 9.66 -1.43
CA GLN A 435 22.15 8.89 -1.40
C GLN A 435 21.92 7.49 -1.96
N ASP A 436 22.87 6.98 -2.75
CA ASP A 436 22.77 5.65 -3.39
C ASP A 436 23.03 4.50 -2.38
N ARG A 437 22.07 4.33 -1.46
CA ARG A 437 22.11 3.38 -0.35
C ARG A 437 20.69 2.90 -0.07
N TYR A 438 20.52 1.58 -0.14
CA TYR A 438 19.24 0.91 0.06
C TYR A 438 19.42 -0.23 1.06
N ARG A 439 18.82 -0.09 2.26
CA ARG A 439 18.80 -1.09 3.32
C ARG A 439 17.82 -2.20 3.00
N THR A 440 18.33 -3.42 2.86
CA THR A 440 17.57 -4.66 2.68
C THR A 440 17.93 -5.67 3.77
N SER A 441 17.19 -6.78 3.79
CA SER A 441 17.46 -8.00 4.55
C SER A 441 18.84 -8.59 4.27
N GLU A 442 19.40 -8.38 3.08
CA GLU A 442 20.75 -8.84 2.69
C GLU A 442 21.86 -7.80 2.96
N GLY A 443 21.52 -6.65 3.55
CA GLY A 443 22.45 -5.56 3.84
C GLY A 443 22.17 -4.29 3.02
N VAL A 444 23.16 -3.39 2.97
CA VAL A 444 23.06 -2.13 2.19
C VAL A 444 23.67 -2.35 0.81
N MET A 445 22.95 -1.93 -0.22
CA MET A 445 23.39 -2.02 -1.62
C MET A 445 23.09 -0.72 -2.38
N SER A 446 23.69 -0.60 -3.57
CA SER A 446 23.37 0.45 -4.54
C SER A 446 22.04 0.18 -5.25
N GLU A 447 21.44 1.20 -5.86
CA GLU A 447 20.25 1.09 -6.70
C GLU A 447 20.44 0.07 -7.84
N ALA A 448 21.60 0.13 -8.51
CA ALA A 448 21.91 -0.76 -9.63
C ALA A 448 22.01 -2.21 -9.17
N GLU A 449 22.68 -2.46 -8.04
CA GLU A 449 22.80 -3.80 -7.47
C GLU A 449 21.45 -4.33 -7.01
N LEU A 450 20.64 -3.51 -6.32
CA LEU A 450 19.29 -3.88 -5.88
C LEU A 450 18.40 -4.28 -7.05
N ASN A 451 18.36 -3.46 -8.10
CA ASN A 451 17.59 -3.75 -9.30
C ASN A 451 18.05 -5.06 -9.97
N GLU A 452 19.36 -5.29 -10.10
CA GLU A 452 19.89 -6.52 -10.68
C GLU A 452 19.48 -7.76 -9.86
N ARG A 453 19.54 -7.67 -8.52
CA ARG A 453 19.12 -8.75 -7.63
C ARG A 453 17.62 -8.98 -7.71
N CYS A 454 16.79 -7.95 -7.64
CA CYS A 454 15.33 -8.07 -7.76
C CYS A 454 14.90 -8.73 -9.08
N LYS A 455 15.54 -8.39 -10.21
CA LYS A 455 15.26 -9.04 -11.51
C LYS A 455 15.56 -10.54 -11.52
N LYS A 456 16.60 -10.96 -10.78
CA LYS A 456 17.05 -12.36 -10.72
C LYS A 456 16.32 -13.14 -9.63
N PHE A 457 15.78 -12.44 -8.64
CA PHE A 457 15.08 -13.05 -7.53
C PHE A 457 13.63 -13.36 -7.91
N THR A 458 13.15 -14.51 -7.47
CA THR A 458 11.73 -14.88 -7.52
C THR A 458 11.46 -15.71 -6.27
N MET A 459 10.49 -15.28 -5.45
CA MET A 459 10.08 -16.06 -4.29
C MET A 459 9.66 -17.47 -4.71
N THR A 460 9.99 -18.47 -3.91
CA THR A 460 9.73 -19.87 -4.24
C THR A 460 8.24 -20.10 -4.52
N ALA A 461 7.36 -19.50 -3.71
CA ALA A 461 5.90 -19.56 -3.90
C ALA A 461 5.40 -18.89 -5.19
N CYS A 462 6.20 -18.02 -5.82
CA CYS A 462 5.90 -17.30 -7.05
C CYS A 462 6.59 -17.92 -8.29
N THR A 463 7.31 -19.03 -8.14
CA THR A 463 7.90 -19.76 -9.29
C THR A 463 6.81 -20.45 -10.11
N GLU A 464 7.13 -20.86 -11.35
CA GLU A 464 6.18 -21.55 -12.24
C GLU A 464 5.55 -22.79 -11.60
N GLU A 465 6.31 -23.48 -10.74
CA GLU A 465 5.86 -24.67 -10.03
C GLU A 465 4.67 -24.42 -9.08
N PHE A 466 4.70 -23.30 -8.36
CA PHE A 466 3.81 -23.00 -7.23
C PHE A 466 2.85 -21.84 -7.49
N ARG A 467 3.19 -20.88 -8.36
CA ARG A 467 2.46 -19.61 -8.51
C ARG A 467 0.98 -19.81 -8.83
N LEU A 468 0.61 -20.88 -9.53
CA LEU A 468 -0.77 -21.14 -9.95
C LEU A 468 -1.56 -21.98 -8.94
N LEU A 469 -0.96 -22.44 -7.84
CA LEU A 469 -1.63 -23.22 -6.81
C LEU A 469 -2.39 -22.29 -5.85
N CYS A 470 -3.72 -22.18 -6.01
CA CYS A 470 -4.59 -21.44 -5.09
C CYS A 470 -5.12 -22.33 -3.95
N SER A 471 -5.78 -21.71 -2.97
CA SER A 471 -6.47 -22.39 -1.88
C SER A 471 -7.48 -23.44 -2.37
N ASP A 472 -8.20 -23.16 -3.46
CA ASP A 472 -9.12 -24.14 -4.05
C ASP A 472 -8.39 -25.38 -4.59
N TRP A 473 -7.20 -25.20 -5.18
CA TRP A 473 -6.40 -26.34 -5.58
C TRP A 473 -5.93 -27.13 -4.35
N VAL A 474 -5.35 -26.45 -3.35
CA VAL A 474 -4.90 -27.10 -2.10
C VAL A 474 -6.02 -27.91 -1.46
N LYS A 475 -7.25 -27.38 -1.39
CA LYS A 475 -8.42 -28.07 -0.83
C LYS A 475 -8.65 -29.48 -1.40
N TYR A 476 -8.41 -29.68 -2.70
CA TYR A 476 -8.60 -30.99 -3.36
C TYR A 476 -7.32 -31.82 -3.44
N HIS A 477 -6.15 -31.20 -3.21
CA HIS A 477 -4.84 -31.79 -3.42
C HIS A 477 -3.97 -31.79 -2.14
N PHE A 478 -4.53 -31.50 -0.96
CA PHE A 478 -3.78 -31.39 0.32
C PHE A 478 -3.03 -32.66 0.74
N HIS A 479 -3.32 -33.80 0.11
CA HIS A 479 -2.70 -35.10 0.35
C HIS A 479 -1.58 -35.41 -0.64
N GLU A 480 -1.33 -34.54 -1.63
CA GLU A 480 -0.25 -34.68 -2.59
C GLU A 480 1.02 -34.00 -2.08
N ASP A 481 2.18 -34.60 -2.34
CA ASP A 481 3.50 -34.06 -1.98
C ASP A 481 3.67 -32.60 -2.43
N LYS A 482 3.09 -32.24 -3.58
CA LYS A 482 3.16 -30.88 -4.14
C LYS A 482 2.46 -29.84 -3.25
N ALA A 483 1.39 -30.20 -2.54
CA ALA A 483 0.75 -29.32 -1.58
C ALA A 483 1.62 -29.17 -0.31
N ASP A 484 2.22 -30.26 0.16
CA ASP A 484 3.16 -30.24 1.27
C ASP A 484 4.40 -29.37 0.95
N ASP A 485 4.93 -29.46 -0.27
CA ASP A 485 6.04 -28.63 -0.75
C ASP A 485 5.68 -27.14 -0.75
N LEU A 486 4.47 -26.78 -1.20
CA LEU A 486 3.98 -25.39 -1.15
C LEU A 486 3.93 -24.86 0.29
N PHE A 487 3.41 -25.66 1.23
CA PHE A 487 3.32 -25.27 2.64
C PHE A 487 4.70 -25.23 3.30
N ALA A 488 5.61 -26.13 2.93
CA ALA A 488 6.96 -26.18 3.45
C ALA A 488 7.76 -24.88 3.19
N ILE A 489 7.45 -24.15 2.10
CA ILE A 489 8.09 -22.86 1.79
C ILE A 489 7.91 -21.86 2.92
N GLU A 490 6.68 -21.68 3.41
CA GLU A 490 6.37 -20.74 4.50
C GLU A 490 6.70 -21.36 5.87
N GLN A 491 6.49 -22.67 6.04
CA GLN A 491 6.72 -23.36 7.32
C GLN A 491 8.19 -23.55 7.67
N ARG A 492 9.14 -23.33 6.76
CA ARG A 492 10.57 -23.69 6.96
C ARG A 492 11.23 -23.01 8.17
N HIS A 493 10.82 -21.79 8.50
CA HIS A 493 11.30 -21.03 9.66
C HIS A 493 10.34 -21.12 10.84
N SER A 494 9.23 -21.84 10.69
CA SER A 494 8.24 -21.94 11.74
C SER A 494 8.73 -22.80 12.89
N ARG A 495 8.50 -22.32 14.12
CA ARG A 495 8.88 -23.04 15.33
C ARG A 495 8.00 -24.28 15.54
N LEU A 496 6.72 -24.20 15.17
CA LEU A 496 5.76 -25.28 15.38
C LEU A 496 5.41 -26.06 14.11
N LEU A 497 5.52 -25.44 12.93
CA LEU A 497 4.99 -26.01 11.70
C LEU A 497 6.03 -26.59 10.74
N ARG A 498 7.33 -26.46 11.03
CA ARG A 498 8.37 -26.98 10.13
C ARG A 498 8.16 -28.45 9.80
N GLY A 499 7.94 -28.75 8.51
CA GLY A 499 7.72 -30.10 7.99
C GLY A 499 6.36 -30.70 8.31
N LYS A 500 5.33 -29.88 8.60
CA LYS A 500 3.96 -30.36 8.86
C LYS A 500 3.10 -30.48 7.61
N GLY A 501 3.42 -29.75 6.55
CA GLY A 501 2.73 -29.83 5.26
C GLY A 501 1.34 -29.17 5.27
N ALA A 502 0.51 -29.54 4.29
CA ALA A 502 -0.76 -28.91 3.98
C ALA A 502 -1.96 -29.48 4.74
N SER A 503 -1.79 -30.58 5.48
CA SER A 503 -2.91 -31.30 6.09
C SER A 503 -3.41 -30.72 7.42
N LEU A 504 -2.79 -29.67 7.94
CA LEU A 504 -3.14 -29.11 9.24
C LEU A 504 -4.42 -28.28 9.17
N SER A 505 -5.35 -28.57 10.09
CA SER A 505 -6.46 -27.67 10.39
C SER A 505 -6.04 -26.59 11.39
N ARG A 506 -6.84 -25.53 11.48
CA ARG A 506 -6.70 -24.49 12.51
C ARG A 506 -6.74 -25.05 13.94
N ASP A 507 -7.56 -26.07 14.19
CA ASP A 507 -7.70 -26.69 15.51
C ASP A 507 -6.46 -27.56 15.85
N ASP A 508 -5.82 -28.15 14.84
CA ASP A 508 -4.52 -28.83 15.01
C ASP A 508 -3.43 -27.82 15.42
N ILE A 509 -3.42 -26.63 14.80
CA ILE A 509 -2.49 -25.55 15.16
C ILE A 509 -2.71 -25.08 16.60
N GLU A 510 -3.96 -24.84 17.01
CA GLU A 510 -4.28 -24.50 18.41
C GLU A 510 -3.82 -25.60 19.38
N THR A 511 -3.97 -26.86 19.00
CA THR A 511 -3.48 -27.99 19.79
C THR A 511 -1.95 -27.98 19.91
N LEU A 512 -1.22 -27.64 18.84
CA LEU A 512 0.23 -27.52 18.86
C LEU A 512 0.69 -26.34 19.75
N ARG A 513 0.02 -25.19 19.64
CA ARG A 513 0.32 -24.00 20.46
C ARG A 513 0.14 -24.30 21.95
N ASN A 514 -0.95 -24.97 22.32
CA ASN A 514 -1.22 -25.33 23.72
C ASN A 514 -0.22 -26.34 24.31
N LYS A 515 0.37 -27.22 23.50
CA LYS A 515 1.43 -28.15 23.93
C LYS A 515 2.80 -27.47 24.10
N SER A 516 2.95 -26.28 23.55
CA SER A 516 4.19 -25.50 23.55
C SER A 516 4.22 -24.41 24.62
N LYS A 517 3.11 -24.17 25.33
CA LYS A 517 3.08 -23.37 26.55
C LYS A 517 3.74 -24.17 27.67
#